data_AF-A0A9D1XRC6-F1
#
_entry.id   AF-A0A9D1XRC6-F1
#
_cell.length_a   1.000
_cell.length_b   1.000
_cell.length_c   1.000
_cell.angle_alpha   90.00
_cell.angle_beta   90.00
_cell.angle_gamma   90.00
#
_symmetry.space_group_name_H-M   'P 1'
#
loop_
_entity.id
_entity.type
_entity.pdbx_description
1 polymer ?
#
loop_
_entity_poly.entity_id
_entity_poly.type
_entity_poly.pdbx_seq_one_letter_code
_entity_poly.pdbx_strand_id
1 'polypeptide(L)'
;MKSTLRNWLFLVCALVTLIGVSACSDDDEGTTYVYTYTAGGEVSSSGSIEGGLSALTAITDYTAAIQQAIGGSYATELCDEKVITACEAVYATHRANHPEWVGEIHISRGQYDLSTGETSSSTTIQTYTYE
;
A
#
# COMPACT_ATOMS: atom_id res chain seq x y z
N MET A 1 58.22 -23.34 -3.73
CA MET A 1 57.70 -22.00 -3.36
C MET A 1 56.29 -22.22 -2.81
N LYS A 2 56.08 -22.51 -1.53
CA LYS A 2 55.95 -21.65 -0.32
C LYS A 2 54.88 -20.53 -0.39
N SER A 3 53.84 -20.75 0.43
CA SER A 3 52.81 -19.85 0.98
C SER A 3 51.77 -19.30 -0.02
N THR A 4 50.47 -19.29 0.28
CA THR A 4 49.87 -18.88 1.57
C THR A 4 48.64 -19.70 1.95
N LEU A 5 48.72 -20.22 3.17
CA LEU A 5 47.64 -20.63 4.04
C LEU A 5 46.77 -19.41 4.39
N ARG A 6 45.43 -19.46 4.21
CA ARG A 6 44.53 -18.73 5.12
C ARG A 6 43.17 -19.42 5.26
N ASN A 7 43.15 -20.24 6.29
CA ASN A 7 42.01 -20.80 7.01
C ASN A 7 40.99 -19.72 7.43
N TRP A 8 39.75 -19.84 6.95
CA TRP A 8 38.52 -19.33 7.59
C TRP A 8 37.50 -20.46 7.47
N LEU A 9 37.56 -21.42 8.40
CA LEU A 9 36.61 -21.60 9.50
C LEU A 9 35.14 -21.73 9.06
N PHE A 10 34.66 -22.96 9.22
CA PHE A 10 33.29 -23.41 9.21
C PHE A 10 32.32 -22.49 9.98
N LEU A 11 31.12 -22.27 9.43
CA LEU A 11 29.91 -22.13 10.22
C LEU A 11 28.80 -22.99 9.59
N VAL A 12 28.13 -23.72 10.46
CA VAL A 12 27.35 -24.93 10.23
C VAL A 12 25.85 -24.62 10.41
N CYS A 13 25.02 -25.47 9.79
CA CYS A 13 23.63 -25.80 10.11
C CYS A 13 22.50 -24.84 9.70
N ALA A 14 21.75 -25.33 8.70
CA ALA A 14 20.35 -25.72 8.83
C ALA A 14 19.45 -24.81 9.69
N LEU A 15 18.61 -24.03 9.02
CA LEU A 15 17.29 -23.72 9.54
C LEU A 15 16.25 -23.92 8.41
N VAL A 16 15.70 -25.12 8.43
CA VAL A 16 14.33 -25.52 8.10
C VAL A 16 13.52 -24.52 7.27
N THR A 17 13.19 -24.93 6.04
CA THR A 17 12.02 -24.48 5.30
C THR A 17 10.77 -24.72 6.14
N LEU A 18 10.29 -23.69 6.84
CA LEU A 18 8.90 -23.64 7.29
C LEU A 18 8.05 -23.29 6.07
N ILE A 19 7.69 -24.33 5.30
CA ILE A 19 6.45 -24.32 4.53
C ILE A 19 5.35 -24.34 5.59
N GLY A 20 5.01 -23.16 6.11
CA GLY A 20 3.81 -22.95 6.91
C GLY A 20 2.60 -22.93 6.00
N VAL A 21 2.26 -24.06 5.39
CA VAL A 21 0.86 -24.30 5.01
C VAL A 21 0.12 -24.59 6.30
N SER A 22 -0.28 -23.53 7.01
CA SER A 22 -1.36 -23.62 7.98
C SER A 22 -2.67 -23.82 7.21
N ALA A 23 -2.85 -25.02 6.66
CA ALA A 23 -4.18 -25.55 6.45
C ALA A 23 -4.66 -26.00 7.83
N CYS A 24 -5.27 -25.09 8.59
CA CYS A 24 -5.85 -25.38 9.89
C CYS A 24 -7.31 -24.93 9.90
N SER A 25 -8.17 -25.95 9.97
CA SER A 25 -9.58 -25.99 10.36
C SER A 25 -10.60 -25.18 9.56
N ASP A 26 -11.41 -25.94 8.82
CA ASP A 26 -12.85 -25.73 8.68
C ASP A 26 -13.52 -25.48 10.05
N ASP A 27 -14.63 -24.75 9.99
CA ASP A 27 -15.62 -24.46 11.05
C ASP A 27 -15.38 -23.18 11.87
N ASP A 28 -15.44 -22.04 11.17
CA ASP A 28 -16.14 -20.88 11.72
C ASP A 28 -17.11 -20.43 10.63
N GLU A 29 -18.42 -20.47 10.87
CA GLU A 29 -19.39 -19.67 10.10
C GLU A 29 -19.24 -18.18 10.47
N GLY A 30 -17.98 -17.73 10.52
CA GLY A 30 -17.59 -16.35 10.72
C GLY A 30 -17.67 -15.65 9.38
N THR A 31 -18.40 -14.54 9.34
CA THR A 31 -18.43 -13.66 8.18
C THR A 31 -17.00 -13.36 7.73
N THR A 32 -16.65 -13.79 6.52
CA THR A 32 -15.32 -13.54 5.96
C THR A 32 -15.32 -12.17 5.32
N TYR A 33 -14.46 -11.28 5.82
CA TYR A 33 -14.31 -9.94 5.27
C TYR A 33 -13.06 -9.81 4.40
N VAL A 34 -13.16 -8.98 3.37
CA VAL A 34 -11.99 -8.43 2.68
C VAL A 34 -12.02 -6.91 2.75
N TYR A 35 -10.84 -6.32 2.76
CA TYR A 35 -10.67 -4.88 2.81
C TYR A 35 -10.18 -4.37 1.46
N THR A 36 -10.81 -3.30 0.99
CA THR A 36 -10.37 -2.58 -0.20
C THR A 36 -9.90 -1.18 0.20
N TYR A 37 -8.97 -0.64 -0.57
CA TYR A 37 -8.41 0.68 -0.33
C TYR A 37 -8.43 1.45 -1.65
N THR A 38 -8.92 2.68 -1.62
CA THR A 38 -9.10 3.50 -2.81
C THR A 38 -8.64 4.92 -2.56
N ALA A 39 -7.97 5.51 -3.55
CA ALA A 39 -7.71 6.94 -3.60
C ALA A 39 -8.80 7.63 -4.43
N GLY A 40 -9.27 8.78 -3.96
CA GLY A 40 -10.16 9.67 -4.70
C GLY A 40 -9.89 11.12 -4.36
N GLY A 41 -10.55 12.04 -5.05
CA GLY A 41 -10.34 13.49 -4.88
C GLY A 41 -9.97 14.16 -6.19
N GLU A 42 -9.41 15.37 -6.10
CA GLU A 42 -9.00 16.17 -7.25
C GLU A 42 -7.78 16.99 -6.89
N VAL A 43 -6.79 16.97 -7.80
CA VAL A 43 -5.61 17.82 -7.73
C VAL A 43 -5.51 18.58 -9.04
N SER A 44 -5.16 19.85 -8.96
CA SER A 44 -4.96 20.72 -10.11
C SER A 44 -3.68 21.55 -9.93
N SER A 45 -3.22 22.16 -11.02
CA SER A 45 -2.08 23.08 -11.01
C SER A 45 -2.50 24.42 -11.58
N SER A 46 -2.11 25.50 -10.92
CA SER A 46 -2.44 26.88 -11.33
C SER A 46 -1.40 27.51 -12.27
N GLY A 47 -0.27 26.83 -12.52
CA GLY A 47 0.94 27.47 -13.07
C GLY A 47 1.27 27.15 -14.53
N SER A 48 0.94 25.96 -15.05
CA SER A 48 1.31 25.56 -16.43
C SER A 48 0.50 24.37 -16.94
N ILE A 49 0.48 24.18 -18.28
CA ILE A 49 -0.12 22.98 -18.90
C ILE A 49 0.60 21.72 -18.46
N GLU A 50 1.93 21.74 -18.35
CA GLU A 50 2.73 20.60 -17.87
C GLU A 50 2.37 20.25 -16.42
N GLY A 51 2.24 21.26 -15.55
CA GLY A 51 1.76 21.09 -14.18
C GLY A 51 0.36 20.49 -14.13
N GLY A 52 -0.56 20.96 -14.98
CA GLY A 52 -1.91 20.42 -15.09
C GLY A 52 -1.94 18.95 -15.55
N LEU A 53 -1.11 18.58 -16.52
CA LEU A 53 -0.99 17.20 -16.99
C LEU A 53 -0.38 16.28 -15.92
N SER A 54 0.61 16.77 -15.16
CA SER A 54 1.18 16.01 -14.04
C SER A 54 0.16 15.81 -12.90
N ALA A 55 -0.70 16.78 -12.61
CA ALA A 55 -1.74 16.65 -11.60
C ALA A 55 -2.76 15.53 -11.91
N LEU A 56 -2.96 15.19 -13.20
CA LEU A 56 -3.82 14.07 -13.61
C LEU A 56 -3.30 12.71 -13.15
N THR A 57 -2.00 12.56 -12.88
CA THR A 57 -1.43 11.28 -12.43
C THR A 57 -1.59 11.07 -10.93
N ALA A 58 -1.87 12.12 -10.15
CA ALA A 58 -1.86 12.08 -8.69
C ALA A 58 -2.66 10.90 -8.12
N ILE A 59 -3.93 10.72 -8.54
CA ILE A 59 -4.78 9.61 -8.07
C ILE A 59 -4.20 8.25 -8.46
N THR A 60 -3.60 8.15 -9.65
CA THR A 60 -2.98 6.91 -10.14
C THR A 60 -1.75 6.55 -9.31
N ASP A 61 -0.94 7.54 -8.94
CA ASP A 61 0.26 7.35 -8.12
C ASP A 61 -0.10 6.84 -6.71
N TYR A 62 -1.13 7.42 -6.07
CA TYR A 62 -1.67 6.87 -4.82
C TYR A 62 -2.24 5.46 -4.99
N THR A 63 -3.00 5.21 -6.06
CA THR A 63 -3.57 3.89 -6.32
C THR A 63 -2.49 2.82 -6.46
N ALA A 64 -1.40 3.13 -7.17
CA ALA A 64 -0.26 2.23 -7.30
C ALA A 64 0.43 1.96 -5.95
N ALA A 65 0.64 3.00 -5.14
CA ALA A 65 1.24 2.86 -3.81
C ALA A 65 0.37 2.01 -2.86
N ILE A 66 -0.95 2.21 -2.90
CA ILE A 66 -1.91 1.38 -2.15
C ILE A 66 -1.78 -0.10 -2.55
N GLN A 67 -1.84 -0.39 -3.86
CA GLN A 67 -1.78 -1.77 -4.37
C GLN A 67 -0.46 -2.45 -3.99
N GLN A 68 0.65 -1.70 -4.05
CA GLN A 68 1.95 -2.19 -3.62
C GLN A 68 1.98 -2.45 -2.11
N ALA A 69 1.40 -1.57 -1.29
CA ALA A 69 1.39 -1.70 0.17
C ALA A 69 0.58 -2.91 0.66
N ILE A 70 -0.53 -3.23 -0.02
CA ILE A 70 -1.39 -4.37 0.34
C ILE A 70 -1.06 -5.65 -0.43
N GLY A 71 -0.19 -5.59 -1.45
CA GLY A 71 0.21 -6.73 -2.26
C GLY A 71 -0.84 -7.21 -3.28
N GLY A 72 -1.78 -6.36 -3.67
CA GLY A 72 -2.88 -6.72 -4.58
C GLY A 72 -4.01 -5.70 -4.62
N SER A 73 -5.21 -6.14 -4.99
CA SER A 73 -6.42 -5.29 -5.07
C SER A 73 -7.27 -5.30 -3.79
N TYR A 74 -7.05 -6.27 -2.92
CA TYR A 74 -7.75 -6.45 -1.66
C TYR A 74 -6.81 -7.05 -0.61
N ALA A 75 -7.12 -6.82 0.66
CA ALA A 75 -6.41 -7.40 1.80
C ALA A 75 -7.35 -8.28 2.62
N THR A 76 -6.84 -9.38 3.18
CA THR A 76 -7.57 -10.24 4.12
C THR A 76 -7.44 -9.76 5.57
N GLU A 77 -6.64 -8.72 5.81
CA GLU A 77 -6.41 -8.07 7.10
C GLU A 77 -6.46 -6.54 6.93
N LEU A 78 -6.64 -5.82 8.04
CA LEU A 78 -6.56 -4.36 8.05
C LEU A 78 -5.10 -3.91 7.84
N CYS A 79 -4.90 -3.07 6.82
CA CYS A 79 -3.60 -2.56 6.39
C CYS A 79 -3.47 -1.03 6.50
N ASP A 80 -4.29 -0.38 7.33
CA ASP A 80 -4.41 1.09 7.36
C ASP A 80 -3.05 1.79 7.55
N GLU A 81 -2.25 1.38 8.52
CA GLU A 81 -0.93 1.99 8.77
C GLU A 81 0.04 1.80 7.59
N LYS A 82 0.03 0.63 6.95
CA LYS A 82 0.85 0.35 5.76
C LYS A 82 0.43 1.24 4.59
N VAL A 83 -0.88 1.35 4.37
CA VAL A 83 -1.46 2.18 3.32
C VAL A 83 -1.17 3.66 3.55
N ILE A 84 -1.37 4.16 4.76
CA ILE A 84 -1.08 5.56 5.13
C ILE A 84 0.40 5.87 4.90
N THR A 85 1.31 4.99 5.36
CA THR A 85 2.76 5.18 5.17
C THR A 85 3.14 5.25 3.69
N ALA A 86 2.58 4.38 2.85
CA ALA A 86 2.85 4.38 1.42
C ALA A 86 2.31 5.65 0.73
N CYS A 87 1.09 6.06 1.08
CA CYS A 87 0.47 7.27 0.57
C CYS A 87 1.18 8.56 1.06
N GLU A 88 1.74 8.57 2.27
CA GLU A 88 2.57 9.67 2.78
C GLU A 88 3.84 9.86 1.96
N ALA A 89 4.49 8.77 1.54
CA ALA A 89 5.67 8.85 0.68
C ALA A 89 5.34 9.43 -0.71
N VAL A 90 4.18 9.08 -1.27
CA VAL A 90 3.66 9.68 -2.51
C VAL A 90 3.41 11.18 -2.31
N TYR A 91 2.67 11.53 -1.25
CA TYR A 91 2.37 12.94 -0.92
C TYR A 91 3.63 13.78 -0.78
N ALA A 92 4.62 13.30 -0.02
CA ALA A 92 5.90 13.98 0.17
C ALA A 92 6.64 14.20 -1.15
N THR A 93 6.62 13.20 -2.05
CA THR A 93 7.23 13.30 -3.38
C THR A 93 6.50 14.34 -4.24
N HIS A 94 5.16 14.33 -4.24
CA HIS A 94 4.39 15.33 -4.96
C HIS A 94 4.67 16.74 -4.44
N ARG A 95 4.66 16.97 -3.12
CA ARG A 95 4.93 18.29 -2.54
C ARG A 95 6.35 18.79 -2.81
N ALA A 96 7.32 17.90 -2.95
CA ALA A 96 8.69 18.27 -3.32
C ALA A 96 8.83 18.68 -4.78
N ASN A 97 8.11 18.00 -5.69
CA ASN A 97 8.25 18.18 -7.14
C ASN A 97 7.24 19.17 -7.74
N HIS A 98 6.09 19.34 -7.08
CA HIS A 98 4.94 20.09 -7.55
C HIS A 98 4.38 20.99 -6.43
N PRO A 99 5.16 21.99 -5.95
CA PRO A 99 4.72 22.90 -4.91
C PRO A 99 3.51 23.76 -5.34
N GLU A 100 3.22 23.85 -6.63
CA GLU A 100 2.09 24.63 -7.19
C GLU A 100 0.76 23.86 -7.27
N TRP A 101 0.75 22.57 -6.91
CA TRP A 101 -0.46 21.78 -6.89
C TRP A 101 -1.39 22.20 -5.76
N VAL A 102 -2.69 22.21 -6.06
CA VAL A 102 -3.77 22.52 -5.12
C VAL A 102 -4.90 21.49 -5.22
N GLY A 103 -5.59 21.23 -4.12
CA GLY A 103 -6.70 20.28 -4.05
C GLY A 103 -6.53 19.25 -2.95
N GLU A 104 -7.26 18.15 -3.03
CA GLU A 104 -7.29 17.12 -1.98
C GLU A 104 -7.32 15.71 -2.56
N ILE A 105 -6.64 14.80 -1.87
CA ILE A 105 -6.75 13.35 -2.09
C ILE A 105 -7.21 12.71 -0.79
N HIS A 106 -8.26 11.88 -0.87
CA HIS A 106 -8.80 11.10 0.22
C HIS A 106 -8.51 9.62 0.00
N ILE A 107 -8.00 8.96 1.02
CA ILE A 107 -7.81 7.52 1.05
C ILE A 107 -8.94 6.91 1.86
N SER A 108 -9.71 6.04 1.23
CA SER A 108 -10.84 5.35 1.83
C SER A 108 -10.59 3.86 1.92
N ARG A 109 -11.02 3.27 3.03
CA ARG A 109 -11.05 1.83 3.28
C ARG A 109 -12.49 1.35 3.18
N GLY A 110 -12.74 0.38 2.30
CA GLY A 110 -13.96 -0.42 2.26
C GLY A 110 -13.79 -1.73 3.01
N GLN A 111 -14.86 -2.19 3.65
CA GLN A 111 -14.98 -3.55 4.18
C GLN A 111 -16.11 -4.24 3.42
N TYR A 112 -15.82 -5.41 2.86
CA TYR A 112 -16.76 -6.19 2.05
C TYR A 112 -16.99 -7.55 2.70
N ASP A 113 -18.26 -7.90 2.91
CA ASP A 113 -18.66 -9.20 3.45
C ASP A 113 -18.77 -10.20 2.29
N LEU A 114 -17.90 -11.21 2.29
CA LEU A 114 -17.94 -12.25 1.25
C LEU A 114 -19.19 -13.13 1.34
N SER A 115 -19.86 -13.17 2.49
CA SER A 115 -21.05 -14.00 2.72
C SER A 115 -22.29 -13.37 2.09
N THR A 116 -22.40 -12.04 2.12
CA THR A 116 -23.53 -11.31 1.50
C THR A 116 -23.20 -10.77 0.12
N GLY A 117 -21.92 -10.60 -0.19
CA GLY A 117 -21.48 -9.95 -1.42
C GLY A 117 -21.72 -8.43 -1.41
N GLU A 118 -21.83 -7.82 -0.22
CA GLU A 118 -22.12 -6.40 -0.05
C GLU A 118 -21.01 -5.66 0.71
N THR A 119 -20.89 -4.36 0.44
CA THR A 119 -20.00 -3.49 1.23
C THR A 119 -20.62 -3.25 2.60
N SER A 120 -19.97 -3.77 3.65
CA SER A 120 -20.40 -3.60 5.04
C SER A 120 -20.10 -2.21 5.57
N SER A 121 -18.97 -1.60 5.16
CA SER A 121 -18.62 -0.24 5.56
C SER A 121 -17.65 0.42 4.58
N SER A 122 -17.61 1.75 4.60
CA SER A 122 -16.60 2.56 3.92
C SER A 122 -16.21 3.72 4.82
N THR A 123 -14.92 4.00 4.96
CA THR A 123 -14.40 5.04 5.86
C THR A 123 -13.16 5.70 5.28
N THR A 124 -13.11 7.02 5.31
CA THR A 124 -11.88 7.77 4.99
C THR A 124 -10.88 7.61 6.12
N ILE A 125 -9.71 7.09 5.81
CA ILE A 125 -8.63 6.85 6.79
C ILE A 125 -7.56 7.94 6.76
N GLN A 126 -7.43 8.68 5.66
CA GLN A 126 -6.48 9.77 5.51
C GLN A 126 -6.92 10.75 4.43
N THR A 127 -6.65 12.04 4.64
CA THR A 127 -6.78 13.10 3.63
C THR A 127 -5.44 13.80 3.47
N TYR A 128 -5.03 14.08 2.24
CA TYR A 128 -3.85 14.85 1.88
C TYR A 128 -4.29 16.11 1.14
N THR A 129 -3.96 17.27 1.71
CA THR A 129 -4.32 18.58 1.16
C THR A 129 -3.10 19.21 0.48
N TYR A 130 -3.28 19.67 -0.75
CA TYR A 130 -2.30 20.37 -1.56
C TYR A 130 -2.60 21.88 -1.53
N GLU A 131 -1.60 22.69 -1.18
CA GLU A 131 -1.71 24.15 -1.00
C GLU A 131 -0.59 24.92 -1.71
#